data_AF-A0A2H5VF26-F1
#
_entry.id   AF-A0A2H5VF26-F1
#
_cell.length_a   1.000
_cell.length_b   1.000
_cell.length_c   1.000
_cell.angle_alpha   90.00
_cell.angle_beta   90.00
_cell.angle_gamma   90.00
#
_symmetry.space_group_name_H-M   'P 1'
#
loop_
_entity.id
_entity.type
_entity.pdbx_description
1 polymer ?
#
loop_
_entity_poly.entity_id
_entity_poly.type
_entity_poly.pdbx_seq_one_letter_code
_entity_poly.pdbx_strand_id
1 'polypeptide(L)'
;MILLDGAIISLYNIVDVEEVYNRLKRPLIVLTFKPSKGLEEIIKKHFPEDFEERLKIYKKLGERRELTLKTQYKVFYRAFGLEEGLVKKVLDKFTLQGALPEPIRVAKLIARACFKYKTSPL
;
A
#
# COMPACT_ATOMS: atom_id res chain seq x y z
N MET A 1 0.96 9.58 -11.23
CA MET A 1 0.55 9.20 -9.86
C MET A 1 0.62 7.69 -9.73
N ILE A 2 0.89 7.18 -8.53
CA ILE A 2 1.06 5.76 -8.20
C ILE A 2 0.09 5.41 -7.06
N LEU A 3 -0.61 4.29 -7.17
CA LEU A 3 -1.46 3.73 -6.12
C LEU A 3 -0.90 2.36 -5.72
N LEU A 4 -0.67 2.14 -4.43
CA LEU A 4 -0.16 0.87 -3.90
C LEU A 4 -1.17 0.23 -2.95
N ASP A 5 -1.34 -1.08 -3.08
CA ASP A 5 -2.12 -1.92 -2.16
C ASP A 5 -1.24 -2.40 -1.00
N GLY A 6 -1.00 -1.50 -0.04
CA GLY A 6 -0.08 -1.73 1.07
C GLY A 6 1.38 -1.43 0.72
N ALA A 7 2.17 -1.13 1.75
CA ALA A 7 3.62 -0.91 1.63
C ALA A 7 4.43 -2.19 1.88
N ILE A 8 3.76 -3.30 2.23
CA ILE A 8 4.41 -4.55 2.64
C ILE A 8 3.86 -5.64 1.74
N ILE A 9 4.73 -6.18 0.91
CA ILE A 9 4.42 -7.17 -0.13
C ILE A 9 5.08 -8.48 0.29
N SER A 10 4.38 -9.61 0.14
CA SER A 10 4.92 -10.94 0.47
C SER A 10 5.46 -11.07 1.91
N LEU A 11 4.65 -10.59 2.88
CA LEU A 11 4.93 -10.51 4.32
C LEU A 11 6.13 -9.64 4.76
N TYR A 12 7.19 -9.53 3.96
CA TYR A 12 8.47 -9.00 4.44
C TYR A 12 9.16 -8.02 3.50
N ASN A 13 8.68 -7.86 2.26
CA ASN A 13 9.24 -6.86 1.35
C ASN A 13 8.58 -5.52 1.63
N ILE A 14 9.24 -4.71 2.45
CA ILE A 14 8.81 -3.36 2.78
C ILE A 14 9.28 -2.43 1.66
N VAL A 15 8.33 -1.79 0.99
CA VAL A 15 8.61 -0.79 -0.04
C VAL A 15 9.02 0.50 0.67
N ASP A 16 10.24 0.99 0.42
CA ASP A 16 10.65 2.34 0.81
C ASP A 16 9.92 3.35 -0.09
N VAL A 17 8.70 3.70 0.33
CA VAL A 17 7.79 4.59 -0.42
C VAL A 17 8.33 6.02 -0.53
N GLU A 18 9.13 6.44 0.44
CA GLU A 18 9.81 7.74 0.41
C GLU A 18 10.87 7.75 -0.69
N GLU A 19 11.68 6.70 -0.77
CA GLU A 19 12.66 6.53 -1.86
C GLU A 19 11.98 6.45 -3.24
N VAL A 20 10.87 5.70 -3.35
CA VAL A 20 10.08 5.63 -4.58
C VAL A 20 9.58 7.02 -5.00
N TYR A 21 9.05 7.80 -4.06
CA TYR A 21 8.62 9.17 -4.33
C TYR A 21 9.81 10.06 -4.73
N ASN A 22 10.93 9.96 -4.01
CA ASN A 22 12.10 10.79 -4.25
C ASN A 22 12.71 10.53 -5.62
N ARG A 23 12.74 9.28 -6.09
CA ARG A 23 13.25 8.92 -7.41
C ARG A 23 12.30 9.24 -8.55
N LEU A 24 11.02 8.95 -8.38
CA LEU A 24 10.05 9.10 -9.47
C LEU A 24 9.43 10.49 -9.55
N LYS A 25 9.49 11.28 -8.45
CA LYS A 25 8.86 12.58 -8.28
C LYS A 25 7.39 12.59 -8.71
N ARG A 26 6.71 11.46 -8.52
CA ARG A 26 5.30 11.25 -8.87
C ARG A 26 4.48 11.09 -7.59
N PRO A 27 3.32 11.76 -7.48
CA PRO A 27 2.39 11.56 -6.37
C PRO A 27 2.13 10.08 -6.09
N LEU A 28 2.22 9.67 -4.83
CA LEU A 28 2.10 8.27 -4.41
C LEU A 28 1.13 8.15 -3.24
N ILE A 29 0.16 7.24 -3.35
CA ILE A 29 -0.76 6.90 -2.27
C ILE A 29 -0.65 5.39 -1.98
N VAL A 30 -0.35 5.04 -0.75
CA VAL A 30 -0.41 3.65 -0.26
C VAL A 30 -1.70 3.46 0.50
N LEU A 31 -2.50 2.46 0.12
CA LEU A 31 -3.78 2.14 0.74
C LEU A 31 -3.72 0.86 1.56
N THR A 32 -4.44 0.86 2.67
CA THR A 32 -4.70 -0.33 3.49
C THR A 32 -6.16 -0.32 3.94
N PHE A 33 -6.79 -1.49 3.98
CA PHE A 33 -8.24 -1.62 4.23
C PHE A 33 -8.58 -2.13 5.62
N LYS A 34 -7.58 -2.50 6.41
CA LYS A 34 -7.73 -2.99 7.78
C LYS A 34 -6.77 -2.23 8.69
N PRO A 35 -7.20 -1.94 9.93
CA PRO A 35 -6.24 -1.54 10.95
C PRO A 35 -5.22 -2.68 11.13
N SER A 36 -3.98 -2.35 11.44
CA SER A 36 -3.00 -3.35 11.87
C SER A 36 -2.33 -2.91 13.16
N LYS A 37 -2.05 -3.86 14.04
CA LYS A 37 -1.32 -3.65 15.30
C LYS A 37 0.16 -3.28 15.11
N GLY A 38 0.58 -3.04 13.87
CA GLY A 38 1.99 -2.90 13.48
C GLY A 38 2.63 -4.24 13.09
N LEU A 39 3.84 -4.16 12.55
CA LEU A 39 4.63 -5.33 12.13
C LEU A 39 5.95 -5.47 12.88
N GLU A 40 6.20 -4.62 13.89
CA GLU A 40 7.51 -4.56 14.54
C GLU A 40 7.89 -5.85 15.24
N GLU A 41 7.00 -6.42 16.06
CA GLU A 41 7.24 -7.69 16.75
C GLU A 41 7.40 -8.86 15.76
N ILE A 42 6.61 -8.84 14.69
CA ILE A 42 6.66 -9.88 13.64
C ILE A 42 8.01 -9.82 12.91
N ILE A 43 8.49 -8.60 12.57
CA ILE A 43 9.78 -8.39 11.93
C ILE A 43 10.90 -8.91 12.84
N LYS A 44 10.93 -8.50 14.11
CA LYS A 44 11.93 -8.97 15.09
C LYS A 44 11.95 -10.50 15.22
N LYS A 45 10.78 -11.13 15.24
CA LYS A 45 10.65 -12.58 15.41
C LYS A 45 11.14 -13.38 14.20
N HIS A 46 10.88 -12.89 12.98
CA HIS A 46 11.17 -13.63 11.75
C HIS A 46 12.53 -13.28 11.12
N PHE A 47 13.13 -12.15 11.50
CA PHE A 47 14.35 -11.60 10.89
C PHE A 47 15.38 -11.21 11.96
N PRO A 48 15.79 -12.10 12.87
CA PRO A 48 16.66 -11.72 13.98
C PRO A 48 18.03 -11.18 13.53
N GLU A 49 18.46 -11.49 12.31
CA GLU A 49 19.75 -11.07 11.76
C GLU A 49 19.70 -9.68 11.07
N ASP A 50 18.57 -9.28 10.49
CA ASP A 50 18.39 -8.06 9.69
C ASP A 50 17.18 -7.19 10.13
N PHE A 51 16.60 -7.44 11.32
CA PHE A 51 15.40 -6.73 11.78
C PHE A 51 15.63 -5.22 11.93
N GLU A 52 16.83 -4.77 12.30
CA GLU A 52 17.11 -3.35 12.53
C GLU A 52 16.93 -2.52 11.26
N GLU A 53 17.48 -3.00 10.15
CA GLU A 53 17.35 -2.34 8.84
C GLU A 53 15.89 -2.36 8.36
N ARG A 54 15.21 -3.49 8.50
CA ARG A 54 13.79 -3.61 8.15
C ARG A 54 12.91 -2.69 9.00
N LEU A 55 13.17 -2.60 10.30
CA LEU A 55 12.46 -1.68 11.19
C LEU A 55 12.74 -0.23 10.84
N LYS A 56 13.97 0.11 10.41
CA LYS A 56 14.30 1.46 9.95
C LYS A 56 13.44 1.84 8.74
N ILE A 57 13.36 0.98 7.73
CA ILE A 57 12.49 1.20 6.54
C ILE A 57 11.01 1.24 6.96
N TYR A 58 10.57 0.33 7.83
CA TYR A 58 9.20 0.31 8.33
C TYR A 58 8.80 1.61 9.03
N LYS A 59 9.69 2.15 9.87
CA LYS A 59 9.46 3.40 10.60
C LYS A 59 9.36 4.61 9.66
N LYS A 60 10.13 4.63 8.57
CA LYS A 60 10.01 5.69 7.54
C LYS A 60 8.63 5.78 6.89
N LEU A 61 7.85 4.69 6.91
CA LEU A 61 6.47 4.73 6.39
C LEU A 61 5.61 5.76 7.13
N GLY A 62 5.96 6.11 8.37
CA GLY A 62 5.19 7.04 9.18
C GLY A 62 3.78 6.55 9.49
N GLU A 63 2.98 7.46 10.02
CA GLU A 63 1.63 7.17 10.46
C GLU A 63 0.66 7.00 9.29
N ARG A 64 -0.37 6.17 9.52
CA ARG A 64 -1.49 6.02 8.59
C ARG A 64 -2.54 7.05 8.96
N ARG A 65 -3.04 7.76 7.96
CA ARG A 65 -4.24 8.60 8.09
C ARG A 65 -5.45 7.80 7.67
N GLU A 66 -6.63 8.16 8.19
CA GLU A 66 -7.89 7.55 7.79
C GLU A 66 -8.76 8.55 7.02
N LEU A 67 -9.57 8.05 6.09
CA LEU A 67 -10.64 8.82 5.48
C LEU A 67 -11.80 7.92 5.08
N THR A 68 -12.96 8.54 4.87
CA THR A 68 -14.15 7.88 4.33
C THR A 68 -14.31 8.25 2.86
N LEU A 69 -14.41 7.23 2.00
CA LEU A 69 -14.65 7.38 0.56
C LEU A 69 -16.10 7.79 0.28
N LYS A 70 -16.38 8.32 -0.92
CA LYS A 70 -17.75 8.60 -1.38
C LYS A 70 -18.68 7.37 -1.32
N THR A 71 -18.09 6.19 -1.42
CA THR A 71 -18.76 4.87 -1.33
C THR A 71 -19.07 4.47 0.12
N GLN A 72 -18.81 5.32 1.11
CA GLN A 72 -19.01 5.09 2.55
C GLN A 72 -18.04 4.08 3.20
N TYR A 73 -17.05 3.59 2.46
CA TYR A 73 -16.02 2.73 3.01
C TYR A 73 -14.91 3.54 3.68
N LYS A 74 -14.47 3.11 4.86
CA LYS A 74 -13.27 3.63 5.52
C LYS A 74 -12.01 2.99 4.95
N VAL A 75 -11.01 3.81 4.66
CA VAL A 75 -9.69 3.35 4.21
C VAL A 75 -8.59 4.07 4.99
N PHE A 76 -7.47 3.39 5.14
CA PHE A 76 -6.26 3.95 5.73
C PHE A 76 -5.24 4.21 4.63
N TYR A 77 -4.58 5.35 4.67
CA TYR A 77 -3.65 5.74 3.62
C TYR A 77 -2.37 6.38 4.15
N ARG A 78 -1.36 6.40 3.28
CA ARG A 78 -0.18 7.25 3.36
C ARG A 78 -0.02 7.94 2.01
N ALA A 79 0.30 9.22 2.02
CA ALA A 79 0.42 10.01 0.81
C ALA A 79 1.74 10.78 0.78
N PHE A 80 2.39 10.78 -0.39
CA PHE A 80 3.64 11.47 -0.65
C PHE A 80 3.48 12.34 -1.90
N GLY A 81 3.87 13.62 -1.81
CA GLY A 81 3.68 14.60 -2.88
C GLY A 81 2.23 14.99 -3.15
N LEU A 82 1.33 14.79 -2.18
CA LEU A 82 -0.09 15.15 -2.25
C LEU A 82 -0.57 15.69 -0.91
N GLU A 83 -1.34 16.78 -0.96
CA GLU A 83 -2.09 17.26 0.18
C GLU A 83 -3.33 16.39 0.44
N GLU A 84 -3.74 16.32 1.70
CA GLU A 84 -4.84 15.49 2.17
C GLU A 84 -6.17 15.71 1.42
N GLY A 85 -6.52 16.97 1.16
CA GLY A 85 -7.72 17.31 0.39
C GLY A 85 -7.71 16.77 -1.05
N LEU A 86 -6.52 16.67 -1.67
CA LEU A 86 -6.36 16.09 -3.00
C LEU A 86 -6.40 14.56 -2.97
N VAL A 87 -5.87 13.94 -1.91
CA VAL A 87 -5.93 12.48 -1.73
C VAL A 87 -7.37 11.98 -1.78
N LYS A 88 -8.28 12.60 -1.01
CA LYS A 88 -9.70 12.19 -1.01
C LYS A 88 -10.32 12.31 -2.40
N LYS A 89 -10.12 13.45 -3.09
CA LYS A 89 -10.65 13.69 -4.45
C LYS A 89 -10.15 12.64 -5.45
N VAL A 90 -8.87 12.30 -5.38
CA VAL A 90 -8.25 11.27 -6.22
C VAL A 90 -8.89 9.90 -5.93
N LEU A 91 -8.94 9.49 -4.66
CA LEU A 91 -9.47 8.18 -4.29
C LEU A 91 -10.95 8.05 -4.64
N ASP A 92 -11.75 9.09 -4.41
CA ASP A 92 -13.16 9.14 -4.81
C ASP A 92 -13.31 9.07 -6.33
N LYS A 93 -12.42 9.71 -7.10
CA LYS A 93 -12.47 9.67 -8.57
C LYS A 93 -12.17 8.27 -9.11
N PHE A 94 -11.21 7.57 -8.52
CA PHE A 94 -10.79 6.23 -8.98
C PHE A 94 -11.57 5.07 -8.35
N THR A 95 -12.42 5.31 -7.36
CA THR A 95 -13.21 4.26 -6.72
C THR A 95 -14.64 4.33 -7.21
N LEU A 96 -15.07 3.34 -8.00
CA LEU A 96 -16.44 3.25 -8.48
C LEU A 96 -17.37 2.65 -7.42
N GLN A 97 -16.95 1.53 -6.83
CA GLN A 97 -17.69 0.80 -5.81
C GLN A 97 -16.75 0.20 -4.76
N GLY A 98 -17.28 -0.07 -3.57
CA GLY A 98 -16.49 -0.68 -2.49
C GLY A 98 -15.41 0.27 -1.95
N ALA A 99 -14.38 -0.31 -1.34
CA ALA A 99 -13.24 0.42 -0.79
C ALA A 99 -12.05 0.53 -1.76
N LEU A 100 -12.00 -0.30 -2.80
CA LEU A 100 -10.81 -0.51 -3.61
C LEU A 100 -10.84 0.34 -4.88
N PRO A 101 -9.85 1.23 -5.11
CA PRO A 101 -9.76 1.97 -6.37
C PRO A 101 -9.64 1.02 -7.57
N GLU A 102 -10.32 1.35 -8.66
CA GLU A 102 -10.36 0.58 -9.91
C GLU A 102 -8.96 0.24 -10.46
N PRO A 103 -7.96 1.15 -10.46
CA PRO A 103 -6.61 0.79 -10.91
C PRO A 103 -5.97 -0.33 -10.08
N ILE A 104 -6.16 -0.32 -8.75
CA ILE A 104 -5.66 -1.39 -7.88
C ILE A 104 -6.45 -2.68 -8.14
N ARG A 105 -7.78 -2.59 -8.32
CA ARG A 105 -8.63 -3.75 -8.60
C ARG A 105 -8.17 -4.46 -9.87
N VAL A 106 -7.93 -3.71 -10.95
CA VAL A 106 -7.44 -4.25 -12.23
C VAL A 106 -6.06 -4.87 -12.06
N ALA A 107 -5.12 -4.18 -11.41
CA ALA A 107 -3.78 -4.71 -11.14
C ALA A 107 -3.83 -6.04 -10.35
N LYS A 108 -4.70 -6.13 -9.34
CA LYS A 108 -4.93 -7.38 -8.58
C LYS A 108 -5.46 -8.51 -9.45
N LEU A 109 -6.42 -8.24 -10.34
CA LEU A 109 -6.97 -9.25 -11.23
C LEU A 109 -5.90 -9.79 -12.19
N ILE A 110 -5.11 -8.88 -12.78
CA ILE A 110 -3.99 -9.26 -13.67
C ILE A 110 -2.95 -10.10 -12.91
N ALA A 111 -2.49 -9.62 -11.75
CA ALA A 111 -1.50 -10.35 -10.95
C ALA A 111 -1.98 -11.76 -10.57
N ARG A 112 -3.25 -11.91 -10.20
CA ARG A 112 -3.86 -13.20 -9.89
C ARG A 112 -3.97 -14.11 -11.12
N ALA A 113 -4.35 -13.56 -12.27
CA ALA A 113 -4.42 -14.32 -13.51
C ALA A 113 -3.02 -14.82 -13.95
N CYS A 114 -2.01 -13.94 -13.92
CA CYS A 114 -0.63 -14.30 -14.22
C CYS A 114 -0.08 -15.35 -13.24
N PHE A 115 -0.39 -15.23 -11.94
CA PHE A 115 0.01 -16.22 -10.95
C PHE A 115 -0.60 -17.59 -11.26
N LYS A 116 -1.92 -17.65 -11.49
CA LYS A 116 -2.61 -18.90 -11.85
C LYS A 116 -2.04 -19.54 -13.11
N TYR A 117 -1.81 -18.75 -14.15
CA TYR A 117 -1.24 -19.24 -15.41
C TYR A 117 0.14 -19.88 -15.20
N LYS A 118 1.03 -19.25 -14.42
CA LYS A 118 2.35 -19.81 -14.11
C LYS A 118 2.31 -21.09 -13.27
N THR A 119 1.27 -21.27 -12.46
CA THR A 119 1.14 -22.40 -11.54
C THR A 119 0.27 -23.54 -12.09
N SER A 120 -0.37 -23.35 -13.25
CA SER A 120 -1.12 -24.42 -13.91
C SER A 120 -0.15 -25.44 -14.50
N PRO A 121 -0.30 -26.75 -14.18
CA PRO A 121 0.43 -27.78 -14.91
C PRO A 121 -0.04 -27.76 -16.38
N LEU A 122 0.93 -27.85 -17.30
CA LEU A 122 0.68 -28.08 -18.73
C LEU A 122 -0.01 -29.43 -18.94
#